data_AF-X1BMJ0-F1
#
_entry.id   AF-X1BMJ0-F1
#
_cell.length_a   1.000
_cell.length_b   1.000
_cell.length_c   1.000
_cell.angle_alpha   90.00
_cell.angle_beta   90.00
_cell.angle_gamma   90.00
#
_symmetry.space_group_name_H-M   'P 1'
#
loop_
_entity.id
_entity.type
_entity.pdbx_description
1 polymer ?
#
loop_
_entity_poly.entity_id
_entity_poly.type
_entity_poly.pdbx_seq_one_letter_code
_entity_poly.pdbx_strand_id
1 'polypeptide(L)' 'YSTALKQHPTLPNEYEKGNFSNLLSFLRDNIHQYGRIYQAKDLVKRVTGEDLNPAYFIEYLEKKFYQIYRI' A
#
# COMPACT_ATOMS: atom_id res chain seq x y z
N TYR A 1 0.79 0.37 -0.32
CA TYR A 1 0.41 -0.60 0.74
C TYR A 1 0.87 -0.14 2.12
N SER A 2 2.15 0.19 2.32
CA SER A 2 2.70 0.67 3.61
C SER A 2 1.86 1.77 4.26
N THR A 3 1.44 2.80 3.52
CA THR A 3 0.55 3.86 4.02
C THR A 3 -0.82 3.34 4.46
N ALA A 4 -1.45 2.48 3.66
CA ALA A 4 -2.72 1.86 4.02
C ALA A 4 -2.61 1.05 5.31
N LEU A 5 -1.51 0.30 5.47
CA LEU A 5 -1.23 -0.48 6.67
C LEU A 5 -0.96 0.41 7.90
N LYS A 6 -0.30 1.55 7.74
CA LYS A 6 -0.10 2.53 8.81
C LYS A 6 -1.44 3.12 9.30
N GLN A 7 -2.37 3.41 8.38
CA GLN A 7 -3.69 3.97 8.72
C GLN A 7 -4.69 2.93 9.23
N HIS A 8 -4.58 1.69 8.72
CA HIS A 8 -5.42 0.56 9.10
C HIS A 8 -4.55 -0.63 9.55
N PRO A 9 -4.01 -0.62 10.78
CA PRO A 9 -3.11 -1.68 11.26
C PRO A 9 -3.77 -3.07 11.35
N THR A 10 -5.10 -3.14 11.34
CA THR A 10 -5.89 -4.39 11.41
C THR A 10 -5.95 -5.17 10.11
N LEU A 11 -5.50 -4.57 9.00
CA LEU A 11 -5.57 -5.16 7.66
C LEU A 11 -5.05 -6.62 7.58
N PRO A 12 -3.89 -6.99 8.17
CA PRO A 12 -3.43 -8.38 8.12
C PRO A 12 -4.42 -9.38 8.73
N ASN A 13 -5.02 -9.04 9.88
CA ASN A 13 -6.01 -9.88 10.57
C ASN A 13 -7.32 -9.99 9.78
N GLU A 14 -7.65 -8.97 8.99
CA GLU A 14 -8.83 -8.99 8.12
C GLU A 14 -8.62 -9.91 6.92
N TYR A 15 -7.41 -9.95 6.36
CA TYR A 15 -7.05 -10.82 5.24
C TYR A 15 -7.14 -12.30 5.61
N GLU A 16 -6.72 -12.66 6.84
CA GLU A 16 -6.88 -14.02 7.36
C GLU A 16 -8.35 -14.48 7.40
N LYS A 17 -9.29 -13.53 7.53
CA LYS A 17 -10.73 -13.77 7.52
C LYS A 17 -11.36 -13.63 6.13
N GLY A 18 -10.55 -13.40 5.09
CA GLY A 18 -11.03 -13.12 3.74
C GLY A 18 -11.71 -11.76 3.59
N ASN A 19 -11.57 -10.86 4.56
CA ASN A 19 -12.14 -9.52 4.49
C ASN A 19 -11.14 -8.53 3.88
N PHE A 20 -11.49 -7.95 2.74
CA PHE A 20 -10.68 -6.96 2.03
C PHE A 20 -11.36 -5.59 1.91
N SER A 21 -12.52 -5.40 2.56
CA SER A 21 -13.35 -4.20 2.39
C SER A 21 -12.62 -2.92 2.80
N ASN A 22 -11.86 -2.94 3.89
CA ASN A 22 -11.13 -1.77 4.37
C ASN A 22 -9.99 -1.36 3.43
N LEU A 23 -9.23 -2.34 2.91
CA LEU A 23 -8.22 -2.05 1.88
C LEU A 23 -8.89 -1.47 0.63
N LEU A 24 -10.00 -2.06 0.19
CA LEU A 24 -10.72 -1.59 -0.98
C LEU A 24 -11.27 -0.16 -0.79
N SER A 25 -11.81 0.16 0.39
CA SER A 25 -12.27 1.52 0.72
C SER A 25 -11.10 2.48 0.66
N PHE A 26 -9.99 2.17 1.34
CA PHE A 26 -8.78 2.99 1.28
C PHE A 26 -8.34 3.27 -0.16
N LEU A 27 -8.31 2.26 -1.03
CA LEU A 27 -7.93 2.45 -2.43
C LEU A 27 -8.96 3.29 -3.20
N ARG A 28 -10.26 3.11 -2.95
CA ARG A 28 -11.31 3.94 -3.57
C ARG A 28 -11.19 5.40 -3.17
N ASP A 29 -11.02 5.64 -1.87
CA ASP A 29 -11.02 6.96 -1.27
C ASP A 29 -9.69 7.70 -1.48
N ASN A 30 -8.59 7.02 -1.71
CA ASN A 30 -7.29 7.68 -1.87
C ASN A 30 -6.72 7.62 -3.29
N ILE A 31 -7.19 6.69 -4.13
CA ILE A 31 -6.58 6.43 -5.44
C ILE A 31 -7.65 6.41 -6.54
N HIS A 32 -8.57 5.45 -6.51
CA HIS A 32 -9.46 5.19 -7.65
C HIS A 32 -10.41 6.34 -7.96
N GLN A 33 -10.90 7.07 -6.94
CA GLN A 33 -11.82 8.19 -7.15
C GLN A 33 -11.25 9.29 -8.05
N TYR A 34 -9.92 9.41 -8.13
CA TYR A 34 -9.27 10.47 -8.88
C TYR A 34 -9.06 10.14 -10.36
N GLY A 35 -9.17 8.87 -10.77
CA GLY A 35 -8.95 8.46 -12.16
C GLY A 35 -7.66 9.05 -12.76
N ARG A 36 -7.81 9.92 -13.76
CA ARG A 36 -6.71 10.63 -14.45
C ARG A 36 -6.45 12.05 -13.93
N ILE A 37 -7.19 12.54 -12.95
CA ILE A 37 -7.14 13.95 -12.50
C ILE A 37 -5.73 14.37 -12.08
N TYR A 38 -4.98 13.46 -11.45
CA TYR A 38 -3.59 13.70 -11.03
C TYR A 38 -2.60 12.88 -11.86
N GLN A 39 -1.40 13.42 -12.09
CA GLN A 39 -0.29 12.59 -12.54
C GLN A 39 0.10 11.61 -11.43
N ALA A 40 0.67 10.46 -11.82
CA ALA A 40 1.01 9.40 -10.87
C ALA A 40 1.91 9.89 -9.72
N LYS A 41 2.93 10.70 -10.01
CA LYS A 41 3.84 11.27 -9.01
C LYS A 41 3.11 12.17 -7.99
N ASP A 42 2.17 12.97 -8.45
CA ASP A 42 1.43 13.91 -7.61
C ASP A 42 0.43 13.16 -6.73
N LEU A 43 -0.20 12.11 -7.29
CA LEU A 43 -1.08 11.23 -6.53
C LEU A 43 -0.33 10.46 -5.45
N VAL A 44 0.84 9.92 -5.76
CA VAL A 44 1.71 9.25 -4.78
C VAL A 44 2.03 10.20 -3.63
N LYS A 45 2.49 11.42 -3.93
CA LYS A 45 2.80 12.42 -2.90
C LYS A 45 1.59 12.82 -2.08
N ARG A 46 0.43 13.00 -2.71
CA ARG A 46 -0.83 13.33 -2.03
C ARG A 46 -1.25 12.24 -1.05
N VAL A 47 -1.13 10.97 -1.41
CA VAL A 47 -1.60 9.85 -0.60
C VAL A 47 -0.58 9.45 0.47
N THR A 48 0.70 9.49 0.14
CA THR A 48 1.77 8.95 1.01
C THR A 48 2.50 10.02 1.82
N GLY A 49 2.40 11.29 1.41
CA GLY A 49 3.13 12.41 2.01
C GLY A 49 4.55 12.60 1.49
N GLU A 50 5.05 11.72 0.61
CA GLU A 50 6.41 11.78 0.07
C GLU A 50 6.45 11.46 -1.44
N ASP A 51 7.54 11.84 -2.10
CA ASP A 51 7.75 11.49 -3.50
C ASP A 51 7.95 9.97 -3.67
N LEU A 52 7.81 9.48 -4.91
CA LEU A 52 7.94 8.04 -5.20
C LEU A 52 9.28 7.50 -4.70
N ASN A 53 9.22 6.58 -3.74
CA ASN A 53 10.39 6.02 -3.07
C ASN A 53 10.46 4.48 -3.29
N PRO A 54 11.46 3.97 -4.03
CA PRO A 54 11.59 2.53 -4.30
C PRO A 54 11.96 1.70 -3.06
N ALA A 55 12.45 2.32 -1.99
CA ALA A 55 12.88 1.61 -0.77
C ALA A 55 11.77 0.73 -0.19
N TYR A 56 10.51 1.19 -0.21
CA TYR A 56 9.37 0.41 0.27
C TYR A 56 9.15 -0.89 -0.50
N PHE A 57 9.40 -0.86 -1.81
CA PHE A 57 9.25 -2.06 -2.64
C PHE A 57 10.41 -3.02 -2.42
N ILE A 58 11.64 -2.51 -2.31
CA ILE A 58 12.82 -3.33 -1.99
C ILE A 58 12.65 -3.99 -0.62
N GLU A 59 12.29 -3.23 0.42
CA GLU A 59 12.05 -3.74 1.77
C GLU A 59 10.95 -4.83 1.78
N TYR A 60 9.89 -4.64 0.99
CA TYR A 60 8.85 -5.67 0.82
C TYR A 60 9.42 -6.95 0.20
N LEU A 61 10.22 -6.84 -0.86
CA LEU A 61 10.83 -7.99 -1.53
C LEU A 61 11.79 -8.72 -0.59
N GLU A 62 12.68 -8.00 0.08
CA GLU A 62 13.63 -8.57 1.04
C GLU A 62 12.88 -9.33 2.14
N LYS A 63 11.93 -8.67 2.83
CA LYS A 63 11.15 -9.32 3.90
C LYS A 63 10.40 -10.55 3.42
N LYS A 64 9.78 -10.48 2.24
CA LYS A 64 8.97 -11.59 1.72
C LYS A 64 9.84 -12.74 1.25
N PHE A 65 10.90 -12.47 0.51
CA PHE A 65 11.64 -13.49 -0.21
C PHE A 65 12.85 -14.02 0.55
N TYR A 66 13.52 -13.22 1.38
CA TYR A 66 14.65 -13.72 2.18
C TYR A 66 14.16 -14.75 3.20
N GLN A 67 12.98 -14.56 3.78
CA GLN A 67 12.40 -15.55 4.70
C GLN A 67 12.05 -16.87 4.01
N ILE A 68 11.59 -16.83 2.76
CA ILE A 68 11.18 -18.02 2.00
C ILE A 68 12.42 -18.76 1.48
N TYR A 69 13.38 -18.03 0.90
CA TYR A 69 14.50 -18.60 0.16
C TYR A 69 15.82 -18.63 0.94
N ARG A 70 15.86 -18.04 2.14
CA ARG A 70 17.05 -17.96 3.01
C ARG A 70 18.29 -17.39 2.32
N ILE A 71 18.09 -16.30 1.58
CA ILE A 71 19.16 -15.50 0.96
C ILE A 71 19.67 -14.50 1.99
#